data_AF-A0AAP3GWP6-F1
#
_entry.id   AF-A0AAP3GWP6-F1
#
_cell.length_a   1.000
_cell.length_b   1.000
_cell.length_c   1.000
_cell.angle_alpha   90.00
_cell.angle_beta   90.00
_cell.angle_gamma   90.00
#
_symmetry.space_group_name_H-M   'P 1'
#
loop_
_entity.id
_entity.type
_entity.pdbx_description
1 polymer ?
#
loop_
_entity_poly.entity_id
_entity_poly.type
_entity_poly.pdbx_seq_one_letter_code
_entity_poly.pdbx_strand_id
1 'polypeptide(L)'
;MNKTKVKLIDKTYISEKYGQDKDGYTKVRIDRAINDFIKDKKVIDIKYQTNMTSIVWGGVDDDRYLVTALVIYEVDREEESVTEA
;
A
#
# COMPACT_ATOMS: atom_id res chain seq x y z
N MET A 1 16.26 19.45 -8.59
CA MET A 1 15.61 18.46 -9.48
C MET A 1 15.03 17.38 -8.60
N ASN A 2 13.70 17.24 -8.63
CA ASN A 2 12.97 16.32 -7.78
C ASN A 2 13.24 14.89 -8.25
N LYS A 3 13.34 13.95 -7.31
CA LYS A 3 13.54 12.53 -7.63
C LYS A 3 12.18 11.84 -7.67
N THR A 4 11.89 11.12 -8.74
CA THR A 4 10.73 10.22 -8.80
C THR A 4 11.02 8.97 -7.98
N LYS A 5 10.10 8.62 -7.08
CA LYS A 5 10.10 7.38 -6.30
C LYS A 5 8.82 6.60 -6.54
N VAL A 6 8.88 5.32 -6.21
CA VAL A 6 7.75 4.40 -6.34
C VAL A 6 7.56 3.67 -5.01
N LYS A 7 6.31 3.49 -4.58
CA LYS A 7 5.95 2.70 -3.40
C LYS A 7 4.86 1.70 -3.75
N LEU A 8 5.10 0.44 -3.41
CA LEU A 8 4.07 -0.59 -3.42
C LEU A 8 3.30 -0.56 -2.09
N ILE A 9 1.97 -0.50 -2.18
CA ILE A 9 1.02 -0.60 -1.07
C ILE A 9 0.22 -1.88 -1.30
N ASP A 10 0.65 -2.95 -0.65
CA ASP A 10 0.05 -4.29 -0.70
C ASP A 10 -0.37 -4.75 0.70
N LYS A 11 -0.97 -5.93 0.80
CA LYS A 11 -1.38 -6.52 2.10
C LYS A 11 -0.22 -6.60 3.09
N THR A 12 1.00 -6.89 2.62
CA THR A 12 2.20 -7.00 3.45
C THR A 12 2.53 -5.66 4.10
N TYR A 13 2.71 -4.61 3.30
CA TYR A 13 2.97 -3.25 3.79
C TYR A 13 1.89 -2.78 4.78
N ILE A 14 0.62 -3.04 4.48
CA ILE A 14 -0.47 -2.60 5.36
C ILE A 14 -0.46 -3.41 6.67
N SER A 15 -0.21 -4.71 6.63
CA SER A 15 -0.13 -5.55 7.84
C SER A 15 1.07 -5.18 8.71
N GLU A 16 2.23 -4.87 8.11
CA GLU A 16 3.41 -4.39 8.83
C GLU A 16 3.18 -3.03 9.48
N LYS A 17 2.52 -2.10 8.77
CA LYS A 17 2.35 -0.72 9.25
C LYS A 17 1.23 -0.57 10.28
N TYR A 18 0.11 -1.28 10.12
CA TYR A 18 -1.10 -1.10 10.93
C TYR A 18 -1.41 -2.31 11.82
N GLY A 19 -0.73 -3.44 11.61
CA GLY A 19 -0.99 -4.69 12.30
C GLY A 19 -2.21 -5.44 11.76
N GLN A 20 -2.47 -6.58 12.40
CA GLN A 20 -3.63 -7.43 12.13
C GLN A 20 -4.59 -7.43 13.34
N ASP A 21 -5.86 -7.69 13.09
CA ASP A 21 -6.83 -7.97 14.15
C ASP A 21 -6.73 -9.42 14.65
N LYS A 22 -7.62 -9.81 15.56
CA LYS A 22 -7.61 -11.14 16.19
C LYS A 22 -7.90 -12.27 15.17
N ASP A 23 -8.54 -11.95 14.07
CA ASP A 23 -8.95 -12.88 13.03
C ASP A 23 -7.93 -12.93 11.87
N GLY A 24 -6.79 -12.22 12.01
CA GLY A 24 -5.71 -12.19 11.02
C GLY A 24 -5.98 -11.27 9.82
N TYR A 25 -7.04 -10.46 9.87
CA TYR A 25 -7.30 -9.44 8.86
C TYR A 25 -6.52 -8.17 9.15
N THR A 26 -6.17 -7.48 8.08
CA THR A 26 -5.42 -6.22 8.19
C THR A 26 -6.31 -5.16 8.84
N LYS A 27 -5.80 -4.45 9.88
CA LYS A 27 -6.62 -3.48 10.66
C LYS A 27 -7.15 -2.31 9.85
N VAL A 28 -6.58 -2.03 8.68
CA VAL A 28 -7.02 -0.96 7.79
C VAL A 28 -7.15 -1.45 6.35
N ARG A 29 -8.04 -0.81 5.60
CA ARG A 29 -8.24 -1.05 4.16
C ARG A 29 -7.17 -0.33 3.33
N ILE A 30 -6.96 -0.83 2.11
CA ILE A 30 -5.98 -0.27 1.17
C ILE A 30 -6.19 1.23 0.89
N ASP A 31 -7.43 1.68 0.70
CA ASP A 31 -7.71 3.10 0.42
C ASP A 31 -7.22 4.02 1.54
N ARG A 32 -7.40 3.60 2.80
CA ARG A 32 -6.88 4.33 3.95
C ARG A 32 -5.36 4.33 3.97
N ALA A 33 -4.73 3.19 3.70
CA ALA A 33 -3.29 3.09 3.66
C ALA A 33 -2.66 3.92 2.53
N ILE A 34 -3.33 4.03 1.38
CA ILE A 34 -2.95 4.92 0.27
C ILE A 34 -3.06 6.37 0.72
N ASN A 35 -4.21 6.79 1.24
CA ASN A 35 -4.45 8.16 1.69
C ASN A 35 -3.43 8.60 2.76
N ASP A 36 -3.19 7.76 3.76
CA ASP A 36 -2.20 8.00 4.81
C ASP A 36 -0.75 8.06 4.26
N PHE A 37 -0.47 7.38 3.13
CA PHE A 37 0.84 7.45 2.48
C PHE A 37 1.00 8.74 1.65
N ILE A 38 -0.03 9.13 0.90
CA ILE A 38 0.05 10.23 -0.08
C ILE A 38 -0.22 11.63 0.51
N LYS A 39 -0.76 11.73 1.73
CA LYS A 39 -1.21 13.00 2.33
C LYS A 39 -0.21 14.17 2.22
N ASP A 40 1.09 13.88 2.31
CA ASP A 40 2.16 14.87 2.33
C ASP A 40 3.07 14.74 1.10
N LYS A 41 2.61 14.12 0.02
CA LYS A 41 3.43 13.80 -1.17
C LYS A 41 2.86 14.41 -2.44
N LYS A 42 3.76 14.86 -3.31
CA LYS A 42 3.41 15.20 -4.68
C LYS A 42 3.29 13.92 -5.52
N VAL A 43 2.08 13.39 -5.59
CA VAL A 43 1.75 12.18 -6.36
C VAL A 43 1.74 12.49 -7.86
N ILE A 44 2.42 11.64 -8.63
CA ILE A 44 2.41 11.67 -10.09
C ILE A 44 1.30 10.76 -10.64
N ASP A 45 1.23 9.52 -10.15
CA ASP A 45 0.27 8.51 -10.61
C ASP A 45 0.04 7.43 -9.54
N ILE A 46 -1.11 6.77 -9.58
CA ILE A 46 -1.45 5.60 -8.76
C ILE A 46 -2.02 4.52 -9.67
N LYS A 47 -1.33 3.39 -9.77
CA LYS A 47 -1.81 2.22 -10.53
C LYS A 47 -2.35 1.16 -9.59
N TYR A 48 -3.59 0.76 -9.80
CA TYR A 48 -4.22 -0.34 -9.06
C TYR A 48 -4.08 -1.65 -9.83
N GLN A 49 -3.73 -2.70 -9.11
CA GLN A 49 -3.78 -4.06 -9.61
C GLN A 49 -4.65 -4.90 -8.68
N THR A 50 -5.71 -5.47 -9.24
CA THR A 50 -6.58 -6.42 -8.55
C THR A 50 -6.32 -7.80 -9.13
N ASN A 51 -5.71 -8.69 -8.35
CA ASN A 51 -5.60 -10.09 -8.73
C ASN A 51 -6.77 -10.83 -8.08
N MET A 52 -7.74 -11.27 -8.89
CA MET A 52 -8.75 -12.22 -8.44
C MET A 52 -8.07 -13.57 -8.31
N THR A 53 -7.74 -13.96 -7.08
CA THR A 53 -7.24 -15.29 -6.78
C THR A 53 -8.34 -16.00 -6.01
N SER A 54 -9.20 -16.72 -6.72
CA SER A 54 -10.15 -17.63 -6.10
C SER A 54 -9.35 -18.82 -5.55
N ILE A 55 -9.03 -18.78 -4.25
CA ILE A 55 -8.51 -19.95 -3.56
C ILE A 55 -9.69 -20.63 -2.89
N VAL A 56 -10.21 -21.67 -3.54
CA VAL A 56 -11.30 -22.50 -3.00
C VAL A 56 -10.74 -23.36 -1.86
N TRP A 57 -10.83 -22.88 -0.62
CA TRP A 57 -10.66 -23.70 0.57
C TRP A 57 -12.04 -24.05 1.13
N GLY A 58 -12.51 -25.28 0.90
CA GLY A 58 -13.57 -25.90 1.71
C GLY A 58 -14.98 -25.29 1.65
N GLY A 59 -15.35 -24.54 0.61
CA GLY A 59 -16.71 -24.04 0.43
C GLY A 59 -17.02 -22.72 1.15
N VAL A 60 -16.00 -22.01 1.63
CA VAL A 60 -16.11 -20.60 1.99
C VAL A 60 -15.47 -19.82 0.85
N ASP A 61 -16.28 -19.11 0.06
CA ASP A 61 -15.81 -18.09 -0.88
C ASP A 61 -15.14 -16.98 -0.06
N ASP A 62 -13.85 -17.16 0.24
CA ASP A 62 -13.03 -16.10 0.80
C ASP A 62 -12.54 -15.27 -0.40
N ASP A 63 -13.45 -14.46 -0.95
CA ASP A 63 -13.24 -13.45 -2.00
C ASP A 63 -12.27 -12.37 -1.49
N ARG A 64 -11.04 -12.78 -1.20
CA ARG A 64 -9.95 -11.90 -0.82
C ARG A 64 -9.39 -11.31 -2.10
N TYR A 65 -10.09 -10.30 -2.62
CA TYR A 65 -9.53 -9.39 -3.60
C TYR A 65 -8.18 -8.87 -3.05
N LEU A 66 -7.08 -9.42 -3.54
CA LEU A 66 -5.76 -8.86 -3.31
C LEU A 66 -5.66 -7.62 -4.19
N VAL A 67 -6.10 -6.50 -3.62
CA VAL A 67 -5.91 -5.18 -4.19
C VAL A 67 -4.53 -4.71 -3.77
N THR A 68 -3.71 -4.34 -4.76
CA THR A 68 -2.39 -3.75 -4.58
C THR A 68 -2.37 -2.42 -5.32
N ALA A 69 -1.67 -1.42 -4.78
CA ALA A 69 -1.47 -0.13 -5.43
C ALA A 69 0.01 0.19 -5.59
N LEU A 70 0.39 0.69 -6.75
CA LEU A 70 1.70 1.24 -7.05
C LEU A 70 1.59 2.77 -7.10
N VAL A 71 2.15 3.45 -6.11
CA VAL A 71 2.15 4.91 -6.00
C VAL A 71 3.46 5.47 -6.54
N ILE A 72 3.39 6.33 -7.54
CA ILE A 72 4.52 7.05 -8.13
C ILE A 72 4.46 8.49 -7.63
N TYR A 73 5.54 8.99 -7.00
CA TYR A 73 5.56 10.30 -6.35
C TYR A 73 6.91 10.99 -6.48
N GLU A 74 6.94 12.31 -6.31
CA GLU A 74 8.17 13.09 -6.26
C GLU A 74 8.65 13.30 -4.81
N VAL A 75 9.97 13.33 -4.63
CA VAL A 75 10.63 13.73 -3.38
C VAL A 75 11.64 14.83 -3.66
N ASP A 76 11.61 15.87 -2.84
CA ASP A 76 12.61 16.94 -2.86
C ASP A 76 13.93 16.42 -2.28
N ARG A 77 15.07 16.75 -2.89
CA ARG A 77 16.38 16.19 -2.49
C ARG A 77 16.77 16.48 -1.03
N GLU A 78 16.20 17.52 -0.41
CA GLU A 78 16.53 17.91 0.96
C GLU A 78 15.90 16.99 2.03
N GLU A 79 14.73 16.40 1.77
CA GLU A 79 14.10 15.46 2.72
C GLU A 79 14.84 14.12 2.81
N GLU A 80 15.57 13.74 1.76
CA GLU A 80 16.30 12.46 1.71
C GLU A 80 17.49 12.43 2.70
N SER A 81 18.13 13.57 2.96
CA SER A 81 19.27 13.68 3.89
C SER A 81 18.92 13.58 5.38
N VAL A 82 17.64 13.68 5.74
CA VAL A 82 17.20 13.65 7.16
C VAL A 82 16.87 12.23 7.62
N THR A 83 16.52 11.32 6.69
CA THR A 83 16.19 9.92 7.00
C THR A 83 17.39 8.96 7.03
N GLU A 84 18.59 9.40 6.64
CA GLU A 84 19.81 8.58 6.63
C GLU A 84 20.87 9.02 7.67
N ALA A 85 20.52 9.91 8.62
CA ALA A 85 21.42 10.43 9.65
C ALA A 85 21.14 9.85 11.05
#